data_AF-A0A7J4AYZ9-F1
#
_entry.id   AF-A0A7J4AYZ9-F1
#
_cell.length_a   1.000
_cell.length_b   1.000
_cell.length_c   1.000
_cell.angle_alpha   90.00
_cell.angle_beta   90.00
_cell.angle_gamma   90.00
#
_symmetry.space_group_name_H-M   'P 1'
#
loop_
_entity.id
_entity.type
_entity.pdbx_description
1 polymer ?
#
loop_
_entity_poly.entity_id
_entity_poly.type
_entity_poly.pdbx_seq_one_letter_code
_entity_poly.pdbx_strand_id
1 'polypeptide(L)'
;TLDAIGKALLGKGKIALTEDISALKPKELAEYCFRDAEITFDLIADKDYLLLKLLILFMRISRLPMEDVVRHGVSTWIKSMLLSIHRKKNYLIPRQEDILQLKSEKKSEAIIKGKKYRGAIVLEPKPGLYFNLVVLDFASLYPSIIMNFNISYETVRCVHEECKSNTPMGSPHWICVKRKGIESSIIGALRELRVKYYQPLSKKAKTPEKRAFYDVVQRAIKVFINASYGVMGADTFHFYAPSAAETVTWIGRGIFTELVETAKSLGIEVVYGDTDSIFLRNPKPEEVEELIELVRKKYNIELNIDKVYRYGVFSQRKKNYLGVTEDGNVDIKGLIGKKSSTPKFVKQAFHDMISILSKVRNEEEFNAAVASIKSMINEYVEKLVNKQLSLEELAFEVMLSKPLNDYDKNTPQHVKAAKQLERELGIKARAGDIISYVKVKNGVKPVRLAHIDEIDLDKYLEVMRSTFEQVLDPLGIEIEPPRRSLKLKDFM
;
A
#
# COMPACT_ATOMS: atom_id res chain seq x y z
N THR A 1 16.34 8.84 -3.56
CA THR A 1 17.40 9.63 -4.23
C THR A 1 17.50 9.23 -5.68
N LEU A 2 18.10 10.10 -6.51
CA LEU A 2 18.40 9.78 -7.90
C LEU A 2 19.21 8.48 -8.04
N ASP A 3 20.16 8.22 -7.14
CA ASP A 3 20.94 6.96 -7.13
C ASP A 3 20.07 5.71 -6.94
N ALA A 4 19.21 5.69 -5.91
CA ALA A 4 18.35 4.55 -5.64
C ALA A 4 17.35 4.32 -6.78
N ILE A 5 16.80 5.40 -7.35
CA ILE A 5 15.85 5.32 -8.46
C ILE A 5 16.56 4.86 -9.74
N GLY A 6 17.72 5.42 -10.05
CA GLY A 6 18.54 5.03 -11.21
C GLY A 6 18.96 3.57 -11.15
N LYS A 7 19.44 3.09 -10.00
CA LYS A 7 19.80 1.67 -9.82
C LYS A 7 18.58 0.76 -9.99
N ALA A 8 17.45 1.13 -9.39
CA ALA A 8 16.25 0.31 -9.42
C ALA A 8 15.56 0.26 -10.79
N LEU A 9 15.55 1.38 -11.54
CA LEU A 9 14.81 1.49 -12.79
C LEU A 9 15.67 1.34 -14.05
N LEU A 10 16.93 1.78 -13.99
CA LEU A 10 17.85 1.80 -15.14
C LEU A 10 19.07 0.89 -14.95
N GLY A 11 19.29 0.33 -13.76
CA GLY A 11 20.54 -0.36 -13.41
C GLY A 11 21.76 0.56 -13.35
N LYS A 12 21.57 1.89 -13.43
CA LYS A 12 22.64 2.90 -13.44
C LYS A 12 22.62 3.70 -12.14
N GLY A 13 23.73 3.69 -11.41
CA GLY A 13 23.92 4.46 -10.18
C GLY A 13 24.65 5.78 -10.41
N LYS A 14 24.58 6.65 -9.40
CA LYS A 14 25.43 7.84 -9.32
C LYS A 14 26.90 7.43 -9.15
N ILE A 15 27.81 8.28 -9.60
CA ILE A 15 29.24 8.12 -9.29
C ILE A 15 29.42 8.26 -7.78
N ALA A 16 30.07 7.28 -7.16
CA ALA A 16 30.39 7.31 -5.74
C ALA A 16 31.46 8.37 -5.49
N LEU A 17 31.21 9.24 -4.52
CA LEU A 17 32.16 10.27 -4.12
C LEU A 17 33.07 9.73 -3.03
N THR A 18 34.38 9.80 -3.25
CA THR A 18 35.42 9.45 -2.27
C THR A 18 35.73 10.60 -1.31
N GLU A 19 35.44 11.83 -1.74
CA GLU A 19 35.66 13.08 -1.01
C GLU A 19 34.48 14.04 -1.25
N ASP A 20 34.47 15.18 -0.55
CA ASP A 20 33.41 16.18 -0.69
C ASP A 20 33.40 16.78 -2.11
N ILE A 21 32.21 17.08 -2.65
CA ILE A 21 32.04 17.71 -3.98
C ILE A 21 32.94 18.94 -4.18
N SER A 22 33.17 19.72 -3.11
CA SER A 22 34.01 20.92 -3.15
C SER A 22 35.51 20.65 -3.29
N ALA A 23 35.96 19.42 -2.98
CA ALA A 23 37.34 18.98 -3.08
C ALA A 23 37.65 18.28 -4.42
N LEU A 24 36.62 17.89 -5.18
CA LEU A 24 36.78 17.21 -6.47
C LEU A 24 37.52 18.08 -7.48
N LYS A 25 38.38 17.47 -8.29
CA LYS A 25 38.99 18.16 -9.42
C LYS A 25 37.92 18.50 -10.46
N PRO A 26 38.11 19.57 -11.26
CA PRO A 26 37.10 20.00 -12.24
C PRO A 26 36.61 18.89 -13.19
N LYS A 27 37.51 17.97 -13.58
CA LYS A 27 37.15 16.83 -14.42
C LYS A 27 36.23 15.84 -13.71
N GLU A 28 36.55 15.46 -12.48
CA GLU A 28 35.75 14.52 -11.67
C GLU A 28 34.38 15.12 -11.35
N LEU A 29 34.33 16.42 -11.06
CA LEU A 29 33.08 17.15 -10.85
C LEU A 29 32.22 17.17 -12.12
N ALA A 30 32.82 17.43 -13.29
CA ALA A 30 32.11 17.41 -14.56
C ALA A 30 31.54 16.02 -14.87
N GLU A 31 32.31 14.95 -14.65
CA GLU A 31 31.86 13.57 -14.81
C GLU A 31 30.70 13.22 -13.86
N TYR A 32 30.78 13.65 -12.60
CA TYR A 32 29.71 13.49 -11.62
C TYR A 32 28.41 14.19 -12.07
N CYS A 33 28.50 15.47 -12.43
CA CYS A 33 27.34 16.24 -12.89
C CYS A 33 26.76 15.68 -14.20
N PHE A 34 27.62 15.23 -15.12
CA PHE A 34 27.19 14.59 -16.35
C PHE A 34 26.44 13.29 -16.06
N ARG A 35 26.93 12.44 -15.15
CA ARG A 35 26.22 11.22 -14.74
C ARG A 35 24.83 11.52 -14.17
N ASP A 36 24.70 12.55 -13.34
CA ASP A 36 23.40 12.96 -12.80
C ASP A 36 22.43 13.41 -13.89
N ALA A 37 22.91 14.21 -14.84
CA ALA A 37 22.12 14.67 -15.98
C ALA A 37 21.73 13.50 -16.91
N GLU A 38 22.66 12.58 -17.16
CA GLU A 38 22.45 11.35 -17.93
C GLU A 38 21.37 10.47 -17.28
N ILE A 39 21.49 10.17 -15.98
CA ILE A 39 20.47 9.37 -15.26
C ILE A 39 19.11 10.07 -15.33
N THR A 40 19.07 11.38 -15.15
CA THR A 40 17.81 12.14 -15.20
C THR A 40 17.18 12.10 -16.59
N PHE A 41 17.98 12.26 -17.64
CA PHE A 41 17.52 12.13 -19.02
C PHE A 41 17.03 10.71 -19.33
N ASP A 42 17.81 9.69 -18.95
CA ASP A 42 17.49 8.28 -19.17
C ASP A 42 16.19 7.89 -18.44
N LEU A 43 15.93 8.43 -17.24
CA LEU A 43 14.67 8.20 -16.53
C LEU A 43 13.45 8.72 -17.31
N ILE A 44 13.62 9.81 -18.07
CA ILE A 44 12.58 10.39 -18.90
C ILE A 44 12.47 9.63 -20.23
N ALA A 45 13.60 9.30 -20.85
CA ALA A 45 13.67 8.61 -22.14
C ALA A 45 13.34 7.11 -22.04
N ASP A 46 13.39 6.52 -20.84
CA ASP A 46 13.10 5.10 -20.60
C ASP A 46 11.76 4.67 -21.23
N LYS A 47 11.78 3.47 -21.80
CA LYS A 47 10.63 2.83 -22.45
C LYS A 47 9.93 3.73 -23.47
N ASP A 48 10.73 4.38 -24.32
CA ASP A 48 10.26 5.29 -25.37
C ASP A 48 9.41 6.43 -24.76
N TYR A 49 10.04 7.22 -23.88
CA TYR A 49 9.45 8.41 -23.25
C TYR A 49 8.14 8.15 -22.51
N LEU A 50 8.06 7.01 -21.84
CA LEU A 50 6.81 6.54 -21.23
C LEU A 50 6.26 7.53 -20.18
N LEU A 51 7.14 8.13 -19.40
CA LEU A 51 6.77 9.13 -18.39
C LEU A 51 6.12 10.35 -19.01
N LEU A 52 6.68 10.90 -20.09
CA LEU A 52 6.10 12.05 -20.79
C LEU A 52 4.74 11.70 -21.40
N LYS A 53 4.62 10.51 -22.01
CA LYS A 53 3.35 10.02 -22.54
C LYS A 53 2.28 9.92 -21.45
N LEU A 54 2.65 9.46 -20.26
CA LEU A 54 1.76 9.40 -19.10
C LEU A 54 1.35 10.80 -18.61
N LEU A 55 2.28 11.75 -18.54
CA LEU A 55 1.98 13.14 -18.16
C LEU A 55 0.99 13.78 -19.16
N ILE A 56 1.20 13.59 -20.46
CA ILE A 56 0.28 14.08 -21.49
C ILE A 56 -1.11 13.46 -21.32
N LEU A 57 -1.19 12.17 -21.01
CA LEU A 57 -2.47 11.51 -20.74
C LEU A 57 -3.16 12.12 -19.52
N PHE A 58 -2.44 12.33 -18.42
CA PHE A 58 -2.96 12.97 -17.22
C PHE A 58 -3.43 14.39 -17.48
N MET A 59 -2.70 15.19 -18.26
CA MET A 59 -3.15 16.52 -18.69
C MET A 59 -4.47 16.45 -19.45
N ARG A 60 -4.61 15.49 -20.38
CA ARG A 60 -5.83 15.32 -21.18
C ARG A 60 -7.04 14.90 -20.36
N ILE A 61 -6.86 14.01 -19.37
CA ILE A 61 -7.95 13.55 -18.49
C ILE A 61 -8.32 14.66 -17.49
N SER A 62 -7.34 15.23 -16.80
CA SER A 62 -7.53 16.24 -15.74
C SER A 62 -7.88 17.63 -16.26
N ARG A 63 -7.61 17.90 -17.54
CA ARG A 63 -7.73 19.23 -18.18
C ARG A 63 -6.83 20.28 -17.52
N LEU A 64 -5.64 19.86 -17.09
CA LEU A 64 -4.61 20.70 -16.49
C LEU A 64 -3.37 20.79 -17.40
N PRO A 65 -2.62 21.91 -17.34
CA PRO A 65 -1.29 21.98 -17.94
C PRO A 65 -0.32 21.02 -17.25
N MET A 66 0.82 20.76 -17.89
CA MET A 66 1.81 19.79 -17.40
C MET A 66 2.31 20.16 -16.00
N GLU A 67 2.56 21.45 -15.76
CA GLU A 67 3.07 21.96 -14.48
C GLU A 67 2.14 21.62 -13.31
N ASP A 68 0.83 21.79 -13.50
CA ASP A 68 -0.17 21.48 -12.47
C ASP A 68 -0.29 19.97 -12.23
N VAL A 69 -0.20 19.16 -13.31
CA VAL A 69 -0.25 17.70 -13.18
C VAL A 69 0.91 17.18 -12.34
N VAL A 70 2.14 17.70 -12.51
CA VAL A 70 3.31 17.21 -11.78
C VAL A 70 3.40 17.74 -10.35
N ARG A 71 2.79 18.90 -10.04
CA ARG A 71 2.85 19.54 -8.71
C ARG A 71 1.66 19.21 -7.80
N HIS A 72 0.52 18.82 -8.36
CA HIS A 72 -0.69 18.54 -7.60
C HIS A 72 -1.03 17.05 -7.54
N GLY A 73 -1.74 16.67 -6.48
CA GLY A 73 -2.25 15.31 -6.32
C GLY A 73 -3.54 15.06 -7.11
N VAL A 74 -3.94 13.79 -7.11
CA VAL A 74 -5.12 13.28 -7.83
C VAL A 74 -6.43 14.00 -7.51
N SER A 75 -6.58 14.57 -6.32
CA SER A 75 -7.76 15.36 -5.93
C SER A 75 -7.93 16.62 -6.78
N THR A 76 -6.85 17.35 -7.04
CA THR A 76 -6.86 18.52 -7.93
C THR A 76 -7.16 18.11 -9.37
N TRP A 77 -6.62 16.99 -9.81
CA TRP A 77 -6.86 16.48 -11.17
C TRP A 77 -8.33 16.16 -11.40
N ILE A 78 -8.98 15.47 -10.44
CA ILE A 78 -10.40 15.14 -10.50
C ILE A 78 -11.25 16.42 -10.40
N LYS A 79 -10.92 17.35 -9.49
CA LYS A 79 -11.59 18.64 -9.36
C LYS A 79 -11.60 19.38 -10.71
N SER A 80 -10.43 19.53 -11.35
CA SER A 80 -10.31 20.23 -12.62
C SER A 80 -11.13 19.57 -13.74
N MET A 81 -11.10 18.24 -13.81
CA MET A 81 -11.91 17.47 -14.75
C MET A 81 -13.42 17.76 -14.57
N LEU A 82 -13.92 17.73 -13.33
CA LEU A 82 -15.33 18.02 -13.03
C LEU A 82 -15.71 19.47 -13.36
N LEU A 83 -14.86 20.45 -13.02
CA LEU A 83 -15.07 21.87 -13.34
C LEU A 83 -15.14 22.10 -14.85
N SER A 84 -14.25 21.46 -15.61
CA SER A 84 -14.25 21.53 -17.08
C SER A 84 -15.57 21.04 -17.67
N ILE A 85 -16.15 19.98 -17.08
CA ILE A 85 -17.42 19.41 -17.56
C ILE A 85 -18.60 20.29 -17.22
N HIS A 86 -18.63 20.95 -16.06
CA HIS A 86 -19.65 21.97 -15.77
C HIS A 86 -19.63 23.08 -16.82
N ARG A 87 -18.44 23.62 -17.11
CA ARG A 87 -18.27 24.66 -18.13
C ARG A 87 -18.74 24.19 -19.50
N LYS A 88 -18.32 22.98 -19.92
CA LYS A 88 -18.73 22.41 -21.22
C LYS A 88 -20.24 22.19 -21.32
N LYS A 89 -20.90 21.81 -20.23
CA LYS A 89 -22.36 21.62 -20.17
C LYS A 89 -23.15 22.90 -19.87
N ASN A 90 -22.47 24.04 -19.71
CA ASN A 90 -23.06 25.30 -19.28
C ASN A 90 -23.84 25.18 -17.95
N TYR A 91 -23.29 24.43 -16.99
CA TYR A 91 -23.85 24.27 -15.65
C TYR A 91 -23.18 25.24 -14.67
N LEU A 92 -23.95 25.75 -13.71
CA LEU A 92 -23.41 26.47 -12.57
C LEU A 92 -22.49 25.56 -11.78
N ILE A 93 -21.31 26.07 -11.44
CA ILE A 93 -20.38 25.39 -10.54
C ILE A 93 -20.82 25.71 -9.11
N PRO A 94 -21.28 24.71 -8.33
CA PRO A 94 -21.72 24.92 -6.96
C PRO A 94 -20.54 25.35 -6.08
N ARG A 95 -20.78 26.21 -5.08
CA ARG A 95 -19.79 26.44 -4.04
C ARG A 95 -19.78 25.23 -3.11
N GLN A 96 -18.65 25.02 -2.44
CA GLN A 96 -18.51 23.94 -1.48
C GLN A 96 -19.53 24.06 -0.33
N GLU A 97 -19.82 25.29 0.11
CA GLU A 97 -20.83 25.59 1.13
C GLU A 97 -22.24 25.16 0.71
N ASP A 98 -22.63 25.42 -0.55
CA ASP A 98 -23.94 25.03 -1.09
C ASP A 98 -24.13 23.51 -1.09
N ILE A 99 -23.07 22.78 -1.45
CA ILE A 99 -23.07 21.31 -1.40
C ILE A 99 -23.20 20.86 0.05
N LEU A 100 -22.43 21.45 0.97
CA LEU A 100 -22.47 21.09 2.38
C LEU A 100 -23.86 21.31 2.99
N GLN A 101 -24.52 22.43 2.71
CA GLN A 101 -25.88 22.67 3.22
C GLN A 101 -26.85 21.54 2.86
N LEU A 102 -26.76 20.98 1.65
CA LEU A 102 -27.68 19.94 1.18
C LEU A 102 -27.21 18.51 1.48
N LYS A 103 -25.90 18.29 1.62
CA LYS A 103 -25.27 16.96 1.59
C LYS A 103 -24.50 16.60 2.86
N SER A 104 -24.43 17.51 3.85
CA SER A 104 -23.70 17.34 5.11
C SER A 104 -24.34 16.34 6.07
N GLU A 105 -25.66 16.11 5.98
CA GLU A 105 -26.37 15.14 6.80
C GLU A 105 -25.76 13.74 6.63
N LYS A 106 -25.27 13.19 7.74
CA LYS A 106 -24.72 11.84 7.88
C LYS A 106 -25.59 11.08 8.84
N LYS A 107 -25.94 9.84 8.50
CA LYS A 107 -26.82 9.01 9.35
C LYS A 107 -26.10 7.81 9.97
N SER A 108 -24.90 7.46 9.52
CA SER A 108 -24.06 6.43 10.15
C SER A 108 -22.97 7.00 11.04
N GLU A 109 -22.86 6.43 12.23
CA GLU A 109 -21.77 6.73 13.16
C GLU A 109 -20.46 6.10 12.69
N ALA A 110 -19.36 6.83 12.84
CA ALA A 110 -18.03 6.34 12.51
C ALA A 110 -17.47 5.48 13.65
N ILE A 111 -17.06 4.25 13.31
CA ILE A 111 -16.45 3.31 14.28
C ILE A 111 -14.98 3.70 14.59
N ILE A 112 -14.33 4.53 13.76
CA ILE A 112 -12.91 4.90 13.86
C ILE A 112 -12.77 6.38 14.22
N LYS A 113 -12.06 6.70 15.30
CA LYS A 113 -11.73 8.09 15.70
C LYS A 113 -11.09 8.84 14.53
N GLY A 114 -11.70 9.96 14.12
CA GLY A 114 -11.22 10.83 13.03
C GLY A 114 -11.86 10.58 11.66
N LYS A 115 -12.64 9.51 11.47
CA LYS A 115 -13.49 9.35 10.27
C LYS A 115 -14.91 9.85 10.55
N LYS A 116 -15.59 10.37 9.53
CA LYS A 116 -16.91 11.03 9.67
C LYS A 116 -18.11 10.13 9.31
N TYR A 117 -17.91 8.88 8.88
CA TYR A 117 -18.97 7.91 8.53
C TYR A 117 -18.46 6.46 8.66
N ARG A 118 -19.37 5.47 8.72
CA ARG A 118 -19.01 4.05 8.80
C ARG A 118 -18.26 3.60 7.53
N GLY A 119 -17.05 3.06 7.71
CA GLY A 119 -16.23 2.56 6.61
C GLY A 119 -16.65 1.18 6.10
N ALA A 120 -15.76 0.52 5.37
CA ALA A 120 -15.94 -0.85 4.89
C ALA A 120 -16.15 -1.88 6.01
N ILE A 121 -16.73 -3.04 5.66
CA ILE A 121 -16.80 -4.21 6.54
C ILE A 121 -15.46 -4.95 6.49
N VAL A 122 -14.93 -5.28 7.66
CA VAL A 122 -13.87 -6.27 7.82
C VAL A 122 -14.42 -7.32 8.76
N LEU A 123 -14.58 -8.54 8.26
CA LEU A 123 -15.00 -9.68 9.07
C LEU A 123 -13.94 -9.97 10.13
N GLU A 124 -14.38 -10.45 11.28
CA GLU A 124 -13.43 -10.96 12.26
C GLU A 124 -12.75 -12.21 11.66
N PRO A 125 -11.40 -12.23 11.59
CA PRO A 125 -10.70 -13.41 11.12
C PRO A 125 -10.96 -14.58 12.06
N LYS A 126 -11.21 -15.75 11.49
CA LYS A 126 -11.16 -17.01 12.26
C LYS A 126 -9.68 -17.40 12.39
N PRO A 127 -9.09 -17.37 13.59
CA PRO A 127 -7.68 -17.70 13.75
C PRO A 127 -7.43 -19.17 13.45
N GLY A 128 -6.31 -19.47 12.79
CA GLY A 128 -5.91 -20.84 12.51
C GLY A 128 -5.21 -21.02 11.17
N LEU A 129 -4.81 -22.27 10.93
CA LEU A 129 -4.24 -22.76 9.69
C LEU A 129 -5.34 -23.32 8.78
N TYR A 130 -5.40 -22.85 7.55
CA TYR A 130 -6.39 -23.28 6.57
C TYR A 130 -5.70 -23.62 5.25
N PHE A 131 -5.88 -24.85 4.79
CA PHE A 131 -5.43 -25.29 3.47
C PHE A 131 -6.48 -25.00 2.40
N ASN A 132 -6.01 -24.84 1.16
CA ASN A 132 -6.81 -24.66 -0.05
C ASN A 132 -7.82 -23.50 0.09
N LEU A 133 -7.29 -22.28 0.09
CA LEU A 133 -8.07 -21.05 0.16
C LEU A 133 -8.15 -20.40 -1.23
N VAL A 134 -9.37 -20.11 -1.66
CA VAL A 134 -9.63 -19.29 -2.85
C VAL A 134 -10.01 -17.90 -2.39
N VAL A 135 -9.31 -16.89 -2.92
CA VAL A 135 -9.59 -15.48 -2.64
C VAL A 135 -10.34 -14.89 -3.82
N LEU A 136 -11.55 -14.41 -3.56
CA LEU A 136 -12.30 -13.61 -4.53
C LEU A 136 -12.17 -12.13 -4.19
N ASP A 137 -11.90 -11.30 -5.19
CA ASP A 137 -11.72 -9.85 -5.07
C ASP A 137 -12.58 -9.10 -6.09
N PHE A 138 -13.22 -8.01 -5.66
CA PHE A 138 -14.01 -7.17 -6.55
C PHE A 138 -13.09 -6.31 -7.42
N ALA A 139 -13.25 -6.41 -8.75
CA ALA A 139 -12.55 -5.53 -9.68
C ALA A 139 -13.14 -4.10 -9.61
N SER A 140 -12.63 -3.30 -8.67
CA SER A 140 -13.03 -1.92 -8.41
C SER A 140 -14.47 -1.81 -7.91
N LEU A 141 -14.72 -2.31 -6.69
CA LEU A 141 -16.04 -2.28 -6.02
C LEU A 141 -16.68 -0.89 -6.02
N TYR A 142 -16.04 0.09 -5.38
CA TYR A 142 -16.62 1.43 -5.21
C TYR A 142 -16.86 2.18 -6.53
N PRO A 143 -15.90 2.21 -7.49
CA PRO A 143 -16.18 2.82 -8.78
C PRO A 143 -17.34 2.15 -9.55
N SER A 144 -17.47 0.84 -9.44
CA SER A 144 -18.58 0.11 -10.07
C SER A 144 -19.92 0.47 -9.41
N ILE A 145 -19.96 0.61 -8.08
CA ILE A 145 -21.12 1.12 -7.34
C ILE A 145 -21.48 2.55 -7.77
N ILE A 146 -20.48 3.43 -7.87
CA ILE A 146 -20.67 4.83 -8.29
C ILE A 146 -21.35 4.90 -9.67
N MET A 147 -20.88 4.08 -10.61
CA MET A 147 -21.44 3.99 -11.96
C MET A 147 -22.85 3.36 -11.96
N ASN A 148 -23.00 2.16 -11.40
CA ASN A 148 -24.22 1.36 -11.52
C ASN A 148 -25.40 1.98 -10.77
N PHE A 149 -25.16 2.66 -9.65
CA PHE A 149 -26.20 3.26 -8.82
C PHE A 149 -26.34 4.77 -9.03
N ASN A 150 -25.69 5.36 -10.04
CA ASN A 150 -25.79 6.80 -10.35
C ASN A 150 -25.38 7.74 -9.19
N ILE A 151 -24.31 7.40 -8.47
CA ILE A 151 -23.87 8.18 -7.30
C ILE A 151 -22.96 9.34 -7.75
N SER A 152 -23.29 10.53 -7.29
CA SER A 152 -22.57 11.78 -7.55
C SER A 152 -22.99 12.82 -6.51
N TYR A 153 -22.19 13.86 -6.31
CA TYR A 153 -22.47 14.93 -5.33
C TYR A 153 -23.83 15.63 -5.59
N GLU A 154 -24.30 15.64 -6.84
CA GLU A 154 -25.55 16.27 -7.26
C GLU A 154 -26.73 15.31 -7.44
N THR A 155 -26.52 13.98 -7.45
CA THR A 155 -27.60 12.99 -7.60
C THR A 155 -28.03 12.39 -6.27
N VAL A 156 -27.13 12.25 -5.31
CA VAL A 156 -27.46 11.80 -3.96
C VAL A 156 -28.18 12.92 -3.22
N ARG A 157 -29.27 12.59 -2.50
CA ARG A 157 -30.15 13.55 -1.83
C ARG A 157 -30.64 14.68 -2.74
N CYS A 158 -30.98 14.36 -4.00
CA CYS A 158 -31.48 15.36 -4.94
C CYS A 158 -32.84 15.94 -4.47
N VAL A 159 -33.21 17.11 -5.02
CA VAL A 159 -34.43 17.84 -4.62
C VAL A 159 -35.75 17.22 -5.09
N HIS A 160 -35.70 16.17 -5.91
CA HIS A 160 -36.90 15.55 -6.48
C HIS A 160 -37.58 14.63 -5.45
N GLU A 161 -38.84 14.92 -5.13
CA GLU A 161 -39.61 14.17 -4.12
C GLU A 161 -39.77 12.69 -4.48
N GLU A 162 -40.08 12.38 -5.74
CA GLU A 162 -40.20 11.02 -6.24
C GLU A 162 -38.91 10.19 -6.11
N CYS A 163 -37.75 10.85 -6.01
CA CYS A 163 -36.49 10.14 -5.85
C CYS A 163 -36.28 9.67 -4.41
N LYS A 164 -37.01 10.19 -3.41
CA LYS A 164 -36.80 9.85 -1.99
C LYS A 164 -37.06 8.38 -1.66
N SER A 165 -37.87 7.69 -2.47
CA SER A 165 -38.11 6.24 -2.35
C SER A 165 -36.97 5.39 -2.93
N ASN A 166 -36.09 5.96 -3.77
CA ASN A 166 -34.98 5.24 -4.39
C ASN A 166 -33.77 5.18 -3.43
N THR A 167 -33.86 4.27 -2.45
CA THR A 167 -32.84 4.02 -1.43
C THR A 167 -32.22 2.63 -1.64
N PRO A 168 -31.25 2.48 -2.57
CA PRO A 168 -30.70 1.16 -2.89
C PRO A 168 -30.12 0.46 -1.66
N MET A 169 -30.46 -0.81 -1.50
CA MET A 169 -30.10 -1.63 -0.33
C MET A 169 -30.49 -1.00 1.02
N GLY A 170 -31.59 -0.23 1.06
CA GLY A 170 -32.04 0.47 2.26
C GLY A 170 -31.08 1.57 2.71
N SER A 171 -30.33 2.17 1.78
CA SER A 171 -29.39 3.26 2.10
C SER A 171 -30.10 4.41 2.84
N PRO A 172 -29.45 5.05 3.82
CA PRO A 172 -30.01 6.20 4.53
C PRO A 172 -30.27 7.43 3.63
N HIS A 173 -29.72 7.43 2.43
CA HIS A 173 -29.85 8.49 1.43
C HIS A 173 -30.46 7.96 0.15
N TRP A 174 -31.19 8.82 -0.54
CA TRP A 174 -31.82 8.49 -1.82
C TRP A 174 -30.99 8.98 -3.01
N ILE A 175 -31.20 8.36 -4.17
CA ILE A 175 -30.47 8.68 -5.39
C ILE A 175 -31.42 9.11 -6.51
N CYS A 176 -31.02 10.12 -7.27
CA CYS A 176 -31.80 10.63 -8.40
C CYS A 176 -32.01 9.58 -9.50
N VAL A 177 -33.27 9.41 -9.92
CA VAL A 177 -33.65 8.61 -11.10
C VAL A 177 -33.88 9.45 -12.37
N LYS A 178 -34.06 10.77 -12.23
CA LYS A 178 -34.36 11.67 -13.35
C LYS A 178 -33.14 12.05 -14.21
N ARG A 179 -31.95 12.11 -13.61
CA ARG A 179 -30.73 12.58 -14.30
C ARG A 179 -29.52 11.73 -13.94
N LYS A 180 -28.62 11.55 -14.90
CA LYS A 180 -27.32 10.93 -14.66
C LYS A 180 -26.34 11.94 -14.07
N GLY A 181 -25.64 11.53 -13.02
CA GLY A 181 -24.61 12.31 -12.35
C GLY A 181 -23.37 12.46 -13.22
N ILE A 182 -22.73 13.61 -13.12
CA ILE A 182 -21.48 13.96 -13.79
C ILE A 182 -20.39 13.00 -13.37
N GLU A 183 -20.17 12.82 -12.07
CA GLU A 183 -19.12 11.93 -11.58
C GLU A 183 -19.40 10.48 -11.98
N SER A 184 -20.62 9.98 -11.70
CA SER A 184 -21.05 8.64 -12.14
C SER A 184 -20.81 8.39 -13.63
N SER A 185 -21.16 9.35 -14.49
CA SER A 185 -20.98 9.23 -15.94
C SER A 185 -19.51 9.20 -16.35
N ILE A 186 -18.65 10.03 -15.75
CA ILE A 186 -17.23 10.10 -16.09
C ILE A 186 -16.50 8.86 -15.60
N ILE A 187 -16.75 8.44 -14.36
CA ILE A 187 -16.14 7.24 -13.80
C ILE A 187 -16.57 6.02 -14.58
N GLY A 188 -17.85 5.96 -14.99
CA GLY A 188 -18.33 4.93 -15.90
C GLY A 188 -17.60 4.94 -17.24
N ALA A 189 -17.50 6.09 -17.90
CA ALA A 189 -16.79 6.21 -19.17
C ALA A 189 -15.30 5.83 -19.07
N LEU A 190 -14.61 6.25 -18.01
CA LEU A 190 -13.21 5.90 -17.75
C LEU A 190 -13.08 4.39 -17.48
N ARG A 191 -13.98 3.79 -16.70
CA ARG A 191 -14.00 2.35 -16.42
C ARG A 191 -14.21 1.55 -17.70
N GLU A 192 -15.20 1.92 -18.51
CA GLU A 192 -15.47 1.24 -19.77
C GLU A 192 -14.31 1.35 -20.75
N LEU A 193 -13.74 2.55 -20.90
CA LEU A 193 -12.57 2.79 -21.74
C LEU A 193 -11.37 1.93 -21.27
N ARG A 194 -11.20 1.79 -19.96
CA ARG A 194 -10.16 0.94 -19.39
C ARG A 194 -10.42 -0.54 -19.68
N VAL A 195 -11.58 -1.05 -19.28
CA VAL A 195 -11.89 -2.49 -19.25
C VAL A 195 -12.19 -3.05 -20.64
N LYS A 196 -12.94 -2.31 -21.47
CA LYS A 196 -13.34 -2.77 -22.81
C LYS A 196 -12.27 -2.52 -23.86
N TYR A 197 -11.39 -1.53 -23.69
CA TYR A 197 -10.43 -1.11 -24.71
C TYR A 197 -8.97 -1.30 -24.28
N TYR A 198 -8.47 -0.52 -23.32
CA TYR A 198 -7.02 -0.47 -23.05
C TYR A 198 -6.49 -1.72 -22.33
N GLN A 199 -7.25 -2.34 -21.44
CA GLN A 199 -6.83 -3.56 -20.74
C GLN A 199 -6.76 -4.79 -21.68
N PRO A 200 -7.69 -5.02 -22.61
CA PRO A 200 -7.51 -6.03 -23.65
C PRO A 200 -6.32 -5.73 -24.57
N LEU A 201 -6.16 -4.47 -24.98
CA LEU A 201 -5.08 -4.07 -25.88
C LEU A 201 -3.70 -4.18 -25.23
N SER A 202 -3.56 -3.97 -23.92
CA SER A 202 -2.30 -4.17 -23.22
C SER A 202 -1.81 -5.62 -23.28
N LYS A 203 -2.72 -6.57 -23.49
CA LYS A 203 -2.40 -8.00 -23.66
C LYS A 203 -2.29 -8.40 -25.14
N LYS A 204 -3.20 -7.91 -25.99
CA LYS A 204 -3.40 -8.40 -27.37
C LYS A 204 -2.71 -7.56 -28.45
N ALA A 205 -2.16 -6.38 -28.14
CA ALA A 205 -1.54 -5.55 -29.17
C ALA A 205 -0.35 -6.26 -29.84
N LYS A 206 -0.17 -5.99 -31.14
CA LYS A 206 0.77 -6.70 -32.01
C LYS A 206 2.22 -6.52 -31.59
N THR A 207 2.62 -5.30 -31.20
CA THR A 207 4.00 -4.98 -30.86
C THR A 207 4.19 -4.84 -29.36
N PRO A 208 5.35 -5.22 -28.80
CA PRO A 208 5.67 -5.05 -27.37
C PRO A 208 5.53 -3.61 -26.89
N GLU A 209 5.92 -2.64 -27.71
CA GLU A 209 5.89 -1.20 -27.38
C GLU A 209 4.44 -0.72 -27.21
N LYS A 210 3.53 -1.15 -28.11
CA LYS A 210 2.10 -0.85 -28.00
C LYS A 210 1.49 -1.51 -26.77
N ARG A 211 1.86 -2.76 -26.48
CA ARG A 211 1.39 -3.46 -25.26
C ARG A 211 1.82 -2.69 -24.01
N ALA A 212 3.08 -2.29 -23.92
CA ALA A 212 3.61 -1.51 -22.81
C ALA A 212 2.90 -0.16 -22.66
N PHE A 213 2.71 0.56 -23.77
CA PHE A 213 1.97 1.83 -23.77
C PHE A 213 0.53 1.65 -23.28
N TYR A 214 -0.22 0.68 -23.82
CA TYR A 214 -1.60 0.43 -23.40
C TYR A 214 -1.70 -0.05 -21.95
N ASP A 215 -0.72 -0.82 -21.47
CA ASP A 215 -0.65 -1.20 -20.06
C ASP A 215 -0.51 0.03 -19.17
N VAL A 216 0.30 1.00 -19.58
CA VAL A 216 0.46 2.25 -18.85
C VAL A 216 -0.80 3.09 -18.90
N VAL A 217 -1.48 3.20 -20.05
CA VAL A 217 -2.76 3.91 -20.17
C VAL A 217 -3.82 3.28 -19.26
N GLN A 218 -3.99 1.95 -19.25
CA GLN A 218 -5.00 1.33 -18.38
C GLN A 218 -4.69 1.49 -16.89
N ARG A 219 -3.41 1.47 -16.50
CA ARG A 219 -2.97 1.75 -15.11
C ARG A 219 -3.24 3.21 -14.73
N ALA A 220 -2.93 4.13 -15.63
CA ALA A 220 -3.17 5.56 -15.46
C ALA A 220 -4.65 5.84 -15.20
N ILE A 221 -5.54 5.27 -16.03
CA ILE A 221 -6.99 5.39 -15.84
C ILE A 221 -7.43 4.76 -14.50
N LYS A 222 -6.85 3.63 -14.09
CA LYS A 222 -7.14 3.00 -12.79
C LYS A 222 -6.87 3.94 -11.61
N VAL A 223 -5.84 4.78 -11.68
CA VAL A 223 -5.54 5.77 -10.62
C VAL A 223 -6.68 6.75 -10.44
N PHE A 224 -7.22 7.33 -11.53
CA PHE A 224 -8.37 8.23 -11.46
C PHE A 224 -9.60 7.54 -10.88
N ILE A 225 -9.91 6.35 -11.39
CA ILE A 225 -11.06 5.54 -10.99
C ILE A 225 -11.02 5.27 -9.48
N ASN A 226 -9.89 4.77 -8.96
CA ASN A 226 -9.74 4.42 -7.55
C ASN A 226 -9.76 5.66 -6.63
N ALA A 227 -9.20 6.77 -7.09
CA ALA A 227 -9.17 8.01 -6.31
C ALA A 227 -10.53 8.72 -6.22
N SER A 228 -11.43 8.51 -7.20
CA SER A 228 -12.70 9.25 -7.31
C SER A 228 -13.62 9.04 -6.11
N TYR A 229 -13.72 7.81 -5.60
CA TYR A 229 -14.39 7.56 -4.31
C TYR A 229 -13.75 8.34 -3.16
N GLY A 230 -12.42 8.27 -3.03
CA GLY A 230 -11.70 8.84 -1.89
C GLY A 230 -11.86 10.35 -1.78
N VAL A 231 -11.90 11.05 -2.92
CA VAL A 231 -12.02 12.52 -2.93
C VAL A 231 -13.41 13.01 -2.53
N MET A 232 -14.49 12.27 -2.81
CA MET A 232 -15.85 12.61 -2.33
C MET A 232 -15.95 12.58 -0.80
N GLY A 233 -15.13 11.78 -0.13
CA GLY A 233 -15.05 11.66 1.33
C GLY A 233 -14.09 12.66 1.99
N ALA A 234 -13.31 13.41 1.21
CA ALA A 234 -12.32 14.37 1.71
C ALA A 234 -12.94 15.76 1.87
N ASP A 235 -12.93 16.33 3.08
CA ASP A 235 -13.52 17.63 3.37
C ASP A 235 -12.81 18.81 2.70
N THR A 236 -11.56 18.64 2.28
CA THR A 236 -10.81 19.62 1.48
C THR A 236 -11.20 19.61 -0.01
N PHE A 237 -12.00 18.64 -0.46
CA PHE A 237 -12.41 18.54 -1.86
C PHE A 237 -13.56 19.50 -2.17
N HIS A 238 -13.48 20.17 -3.32
CA HIS A 238 -14.47 21.19 -3.70
C HIS A 238 -15.89 20.63 -3.84
N PHE A 239 -16.01 19.40 -4.36
CA PHE A 239 -17.29 18.68 -4.48
C PHE A 239 -17.50 17.68 -3.34
N TYR A 240 -16.97 17.97 -2.14
CA TYR A 240 -17.10 17.12 -0.97
C TYR A 240 -18.58 16.82 -0.68
N ALA A 241 -18.96 15.55 -0.77
CA ALA A 241 -20.33 15.09 -0.62
C ALA A 241 -20.35 13.85 0.29
N PRO A 242 -20.39 14.04 1.62
CA PRO A 242 -20.26 12.93 2.54
C PRO A 242 -21.41 11.93 2.45
N SER A 243 -22.64 12.40 2.18
CA SER A 243 -23.79 11.51 1.93
C SER A 243 -23.55 10.59 0.73
N ALA A 244 -22.93 11.08 -0.35
CA ALA A 244 -22.57 10.24 -1.50
C ALA A 244 -21.51 9.20 -1.14
N ALA A 245 -20.43 9.60 -0.44
CA ALA A 245 -19.40 8.68 0.02
C ALA A 245 -19.98 7.60 0.98
N GLU A 246 -20.89 8.00 1.88
CA GLU A 246 -21.61 7.10 2.77
C GLU A 246 -22.47 6.10 2.00
N THR A 247 -23.25 6.54 1.01
CA THR A 247 -24.06 5.67 0.15
C THR A 247 -23.21 4.62 -0.57
N VAL A 248 -22.03 5.00 -1.11
CA VAL A 248 -21.10 4.04 -1.75
C VAL A 248 -20.69 2.96 -0.75
N THR A 249 -20.27 3.36 0.45
CA THR A 249 -19.87 2.38 1.48
C THR A 249 -21.05 1.53 1.97
N TRP A 250 -22.26 2.09 2.04
CA TRP A 250 -23.46 1.37 2.43
C TRP A 250 -23.78 0.24 1.46
N ILE A 251 -23.86 0.55 0.17
CA ILE A 251 -24.12 -0.43 -0.88
C ILE A 251 -22.98 -1.46 -0.91
N GLY A 252 -21.72 -1.03 -0.82
CA GLY A 252 -20.58 -1.93 -0.82
C GLY A 252 -20.63 -2.93 0.34
N ARG A 253 -21.03 -2.48 1.53
CA ARG A 253 -21.27 -3.35 2.68
C ARG A 253 -22.42 -4.32 2.43
N GLY A 254 -23.54 -3.85 1.88
CA GLY A 254 -24.69 -4.69 1.56
C GLY A 254 -24.34 -5.81 0.57
N ILE A 255 -23.66 -5.47 -0.53
CA ILE A 255 -23.22 -6.44 -1.55
C ILE A 255 -22.25 -7.45 -0.92
N PHE A 256 -21.31 -6.99 -0.10
CA PHE A 256 -20.36 -7.85 0.58
C PHE A 256 -21.04 -8.80 1.58
N THR A 257 -22.00 -8.29 2.36
CA THR A 257 -22.78 -9.12 3.30
C THR A 257 -23.58 -10.18 2.57
N GLU A 258 -24.25 -9.83 1.47
CA GLU A 258 -24.99 -10.81 0.66
C GLU A 258 -24.05 -11.87 0.08
N LEU A 259 -22.87 -11.47 -0.44
CA LEU A 259 -21.87 -12.41 -0.93
C LEU A 259 -21.44 -13.43 0.14
N VAL A 260 -21.21 -12.95 1.38
CA VAL A 260 -20.85 -13.81 2.52
C VAL A 260 -22.00 -14.73 2.91
N GLU A 261 -23.25 -14.24 2.90
CA GLU A 261 -24.44 -15.03 3.22
C GLU A 261 -24.69 -16.11 2.17
N THR A 262 -24.54 -15.80 0.89
CA THR A 262 -24.64 -16.79 -0.19
C THR A 262 -23.54 -17.83 -0.10
N ALA A 263 -22.29 -17.44 0.16
CA ALA A 263 -21.20 -18.40 0.35
C ALA A 263 -21.53 -19.38 1.48
N LYS A 264 -22.08 -18.89 2.60
CA LYS A 264 -22.52 -19.73 3.72
C LYS A 264 -23.70 -20.64 3.34
N SER A 265 -24.68 -20.16 2.57
CA SER A 265 -25.81 -20.99 2.13
C SER A 265 -25.40 -22.11 1.18
N LEU A 266 -24.31 -21.91 0.42
CA LEU A 266 -23.69 -22.94 -0.42
C LEU A 266 -22.83 -23.93 0.40
N GLY A 267 -22.75 -23.76 1.72
CA GLY A 267 -21.94 -24.62 2.60
C GLY A 267 -20.45 -24.28 2.58
N ILE A 268 -20.04 -23.17 1.97
CA ILE A 268 -18.65 -22.76 1.87
C ILE A 268 -18.22 -22.09 3.18
N GLU A 269 -17.11 -22.53 3.74
CA GLU A 269 -16.53 -21.87 4.90
C GLU A 269 -15.84 -20.56 4.48
N VAL A 270 -16.40 -19.42 4.92
CA VAL A 270 -15.75 -18.11 4.85
C VAL A 270 -14.79 -17.97 6.04
N VAL A 271 -13.50 -17.88 5.75
CA VAL A 271 -12.41 -17.79 6.76
C VAL A 271 -12.12 -16.35 7.14
N TYR A 272 -12.09 -15.46 6.14
CA TYR A 272 -11.78 -14.05 6.32
C TYR A 272 -12.45 -13.19 5.24
N GLY A 273 -12.57 -11.90 5.51
CA GLY A 273 -13.07 -10.92 4.56
C GLY A 273 -12.63 -9.51 4.89
N ASP A 274 -12.10 -8.80 3.90
CA ASP A 274 -11.65 -7.40 4.02
C ASP A 274 -12.24 -6.59 2.88
N THR A 275 -13.29 -5.82 3.15
CA THR A 275 -13.89 -4.77 2.31
C THR A 275 -14.38 -5.20 0.94
N ASP A 276 -13.45 -5.60 0.09
CA ASP A 276 -13.54 -5.95 -1.32
C ASP A 276 -12.96 -7.34 -1.62
N SER A 277 -12.55 -8.10 -0.60
CA SER A 277 -12.04 -9.47 -0.75
C SER A 277 -12.65 -10.45 0.26
N ILE A 278 -12.87 -11.68 -0.19
CA ILE A 278 -13.41 -12.80 0.62
C ILE A 278 -12.54 -14.05 0.45
N PHE A 279 -12.29 -14.75 1.57
CA PHE A 279 -11.44 -15.93 1.64
C PHE A 279 -12.31 -17.16 1.90
N LEU A 280 -12.34 -18.05 0.92
CA LEU A 280 -13.18 -19.24 0.90
C LEU A 280 -12.30 -20.48 1.07
N ARG A 281 -12.64 -21.34 2.03
CA ARG A 281 -11.93 -22.61 2.26
C ARG A 281 -12.59 -23.74 1.48
N ASN A 282 -11.78 -24.48 0.73
CA ASN A 282 -12.20 -25.66 -0.03
C ASN A 282 -13.45 -25.45 -0.92
N PRO A 283 -13.65 -24.29 -1.59
CA PRO A 283 -14.81 -24.15 -2.44
C PRO A 283 -14.64 -25.02 -3.68
N LYS A 284 -15.74 -25.60 -4.17
CA LYS A 284 -15.75 -26.25 -5.49
C LYS A 284 -15.76 -25.19 -6.59
N PRO A 285 -15.20 -25.48 -7.78
CA PRO A 285 -15.21 -24.52 -8.89
C PRO A 285 -16.60 -24.00 -9.26
N GLU A 286 -17.63 -24.86 -9.19
CA GLU A 286 -19.01 -24.51 -9.51
C GLU A 286 -19.59 -23.52 -8.49
N GLU A 287 -19.26 -23.71 -7.20
CA GLU A 287 -19.68 -22.84 -6.10
C GLU A 287 -19.03 -21.44 -6.23
N VAL A 288 -17.76 -21.38 -6.68
CA VAL A 288 -17.08 -20.12 -6.97
C VAL A 288 -17.74 -19.38 -8.13
N GLU A 289 -18.05 -20.09 -9.22
CA GLU A 289 -18.69 -19.47 -10.39
C GLU A 289 -20.09 -18.95 -10.03
N GLU A 290 -20.85 -19.66 -9.19
CA GLU A 290 -22.17 -19.19 -8.71
C GLU A 290 -22.07 -17.86 -7.95
N LEU A 291 -21.06 -17.68 -7.08
CA LEU A 291 -20.81 -16.42 -6.39
C LEU A 291 -20.42 -15.28 -7.35
N ILE A 292 -19.59 -15.59 -8.35
CA ILE A 292 -19.19 -14.62 -9.38
C ILE A 292 -20.40 -14.20 -10.22
N GLU A 293 -21.24 -15.16 -10.62
CA GLU A 293 -22.45 -14.92 -11.40
C GLU A 293 -23.50 -14.13 -10.61
N LEU A 294 -23.69 -14.40 -9.31
CA LEU A 294 -24.57 -13.63 -8.44
C LEU A 294 -24.23 -12.14 -8.51
N VAL A 295 -22.96 -11.81 -8.24
CA VAL A 295 -22.49 -10.42 -8.21
C VAL A 295 -22.60 -9.79 -9.61
N ARG A 296 -22.24 -10.53 -10.66
CA ARG A 296 -22.32 -10.05 -12.05
C ARG A 296 -23.76 -9.78 -12.48
N LYS A 297 -24.68 -10.73 -12.28
CA LYS A 297 -26.08 -10.64 -12.73
C LYS A 297 -26.88 -9.61 -11.92
N LYS A 298 -26.72 -9.60 -10.59
CA LYS A 298 -27.52 -8.75 -9.70
C LYS A 298 -27.01 -7.32 -9.65
N TYR A 299 -25.69 -7.14 -9.64
CA TYR A 299 -25.08 -5.83 -9.38
C TYR A 299 -24.30 -5.24 -10.55
N ASN A 300 -24.08 -6.02 -11.63
CA ASN A 300 -23.21 -5.63 -12.74
C ASN A 300 -21.81 -5.22 -12.26
N ILE A 301 -21.28 -5.95 -11.26
CA ILE A 301 -19.93 -5.78 -10.72
C ILE A 301 -19.13 -7.04 -11.03
N GLU A 302 -17.86 -6.87 -11.34
CA GLU A 302 -16.94 -7.98 -11.61
C GLU A 302 -16.31 -8.46 -10.29
N LEU A 303 -16.47 -9.74 -10.00
CA LEU A 303 -15.76 -10.48 -8.96
C LEU A 303 -14.80 -11.45 -9.66
N ASN A 304 -13.54 -11.51 -9.23
CA ASN A 304 -12.53 -12.37 -9.84
C ASN A 304 -11.82 -13.21 -8.78
N ILE A 305 -11.32 -14.36 -9.19
CA ILE A 305 -10.31 -15.08 -8.40
C ILE A 305 -9.03 -14.25 -8.45
N ASP A 306 -8.65 -13.66 -7.31
CA ASP A 306 -7.39 -12.92 -7.19
C ASP A 306 -6.24 -13.90 -6.99
N LYS A 307 -6.39 -14.82 -6.03
CA LYS A 307 -5.35 -15.75 -5.61
C LYS A 307 -5.93 -17.08 -5.15
N VAL A 308 -5.13 -18.12 -5.31
CA VAL A 308 -5.33 -19.42 -4.69
C VAL A 308 -4.15 -19.67 -3.77
N TYR A 309 -4.41 -19.76 -2.48
CA TYR A 309 -3.41 -20.13 -1.49
C TYR A 309 -3.50 -21.62 -1.21
N ARG A 310 -2.35 -22.29 -1.31
CA ARG A 310 -2.15 -23.64 -0.81
C ARG A 310 -2.48 -23.72 0.67
N TYR A 311 -2.03 -22.73 1.43
CA TYR A 311 -2.48 -22.52 2.81
C TYR A 311 -2.42 -21.05 3.22
N GLY A 312 -3.22 -20.69 4.22
CA GLY A 312 -3.16 -19.40 4.89
C GLY A 312 -3.26 -19.55 6.40
N VAL A 313 -2.62 -18.62 7.11
CA VAL A 313 -2.61 -18.55 8.56
C VAL A 313 -3.16 -17.19 8.98
N PHE A 314 -4.21 -17.22 9.80
CA PHE A 314 -4.91 -16.02 10.25
C PHE A 314 -4.69 -15.83 11.74
N SER A 315 -4.37 -14.60 12.13
CA SER A 315 -4.36 -14.18 13.54
C SER A 315 -5.74 -13.69 13.97
N GLN A 316 -5.92 -13.39 15.26
CA GLN A 316 -7.11 -12.69 15.75
C GLN A 316 -7.18 -11.22 15.27
N ARG A 317 -6.07 -10.65 14.81
CA ARG A 317 -5.99 -9.24 14.42
C ARG A 317 -6.46 -9.05 12.97
N LYS A 318 -7.31 -8.06 12.74
CA LYS A 318 -7.73 -7.65 11.38
C LYS A 318 -6.52 -7.25 10.53
N LYS A 319 -6.55 -7.59 9.24
CA LYS A 319 -5.50 -7.29 8.25
C LYS A 319 -4.12 -7.86 8.61
N ASN A 320 -4.08 -8.91 9.44
CA ASN A 320 -2.86 -9.63 9.82
C ASN A 320 -3.05 -11.12 9.50
N TYR A 321 -2.50 -11.52 8.36
CA TYR A 321 -2.51 -12.89 7.88
C TYR A 321 -1.33 -13.18 6.96
N LEU A 322 -1.02 -14.46 6.83
CA LEU A 322 -0.03 -15.01 5.93
C LEU A 322 -0.73 -15.95 4.94
N GLY A 323 -0.41 -15.87 3.66
CA GLY A 323 -0.91 -16.78 2.62
C GLY A 323 0.25 -17.26 1.76
N VAL A 324 0.27 -18.55 1.42
CA VAL A 324 1.28 -19.12 0.51
C VAL A 324 0.58 -19.69 -0.70
N THR A 325 0.93 -19.16 -1.88
CA THR A 325 0.37 -19.59 -3.16
C THR A 325 0.98 -20.91 -3.63
N GLU A 326 0.37 -21.53 -4.64
CA GLU A 326 0.84 -22.81 -5.20
C GLU A 326 2.27 -22.76 -5.73
N ASP A 327 2.69 -21.63 -6.29
CA ASP A 327 4.04 -21.38 -6.78
C ASP A 327 5.05 -21.03 -5.67
N GLY A 328 4.63 -21.06 -4.40
CA GLY A 328 5.48 -20.83 -3.24
C GLY A 328 5.69 -19.35 -2.89
N ASN A 329 4.98 -18.42 -3.53
CA ASN A 329 5.04 -17.02 -3.11
C ASN A 329 4.35 -16.84 -1.76
N VAL A 330 5.05 -16.17 -0.84
CA VAL A 330 4.54 -15.90 0.52
C VAL A 330 4.03 -14.47 0.60
N ASP A 331 2.71 -14.33 0.68
CA ASP A 331 2.01 -13.08 0.88
C ASP A 331 1.77 -12.82 2.37
N ILE A 332 2.29 -11.71 2.88
CA ILE A 332 2.13 -11.33 4.28
C ILE A 332 1.44 -9.97 4.32
N LYS A 333 0.21 -9.94 4.84
CA LYS A 333 -0.52 -8.69 5.08
C LYS A 333 -0.34 -8.22 6.51
N GLY A 334 -0.23 -6.91 6.65
CA GLY A 334 0.02 -6.26 7.93
C GLY A 334 1.47 -5.80 8.09
N LEU A 335 2.42 -6.29 7.29
CA LEU A 335 3.85 -5.94 7.32
C LEU A 335 4.12 -4.45 7.46
N ILE A 336 4.40 -4.00 8.68
CA ILE A 336 4.92 -2.65 8.98
C ILE A 336 6.42 -2.57 8.59
N GLY A 337 7.07 -3.73 8.40
CA GLY A 337 8.53 -3.91 8.42
C GLY A 337 9.33 -3.77 7.13
N LYS A 338 8.73 -3.45 5.96
CA LYS A 338 9.53 -3.09 4.76
C LYS A 338 10.06 -1.65 4.84
N LYS A 339 10.54 -1.20 6.00
CA LYS A 339 11.33 0.03 6.07
C LYS A 339 12.70 -0.28 5.48
N SER A 340 13.15 0.52 4.53
CA SER A 340 14.49 0.39 3.93
C SER A 340 15.60 0.34 5.00
N SER A 341 15.34 0.98 6.15
CA SER A 341 16.22 1.08 7.31
C SER A 341 16.40 -0.18 8.14
N THR A 342 15.67 -1.27 7.89
CA THR A 342 15.83 -2.51 8.68
C THR A 342 17.24 -3.10 8.48
N PRO A 343 17.93 -3.52 9.56
CA PRO A 343 19.28 -4.10 9.48
C PRO A 343 19.36 -5.34 8.59
N LYS A 344 20.54 -5.61 8.02
CA LYS A 344 20.74 -6.69 7.05
C LYS A 344 20.48 -8.07 7.67
N PHE A 345 20.92 -8.31 8.90
CA PHE A 345 20.71 -9.60 9.55
C PHE A 345 19.21 -9.91 9.75
N VAL A 346 18.40 -8.90 10.08
CA VAL A 346 16.94 -9.05 10.22
C VAL A 346 16.29 -9.32 8.86
N LYS A 347 16.74 -8.63 7.80
CA LYS A 347 16.28 -8.89 6.43
C LYS A 347 16.61 -10.32 6.00
N GLN A 348 17.80 -10.82 6.33
CA GLN A 348 18.21 -12.18 6.01
C GLN A 348 17.37 -13.21 6.76
N ALA A 349 17.24 -13.07 8.09
CA ALA A 349 16.38 -13.94 8.90
C ALA A 349 14.92 -13.95 8.38
N PHE A 350 14.43 -12.81 7.91
CA PHE A 350 13.10 -12.71 7.29
C PHE A 350 13.00 -13.45 5.95
N HIS A 351 14.02 -13.39 5.11
CA HIS A 351 14.08 -14.16 3.87
C HIS A 351 14.17 -15.66 4.13
N ASP A 352 14.98 -16.08 5.10
CA ASP A 352 15.13 -17.48 5.49
C ASP A 352 13.79 -18.05 5.98
N MET A 353 13.07 -17.29 6.80
CA MET A 353 11.71 -17.65 7.24
C MET A 353 10.73 -17.81 6.07
N ILE A 354 10.73 -16.86 5.12
CA ILE A 354 9.90 -16.96 3.90
C ILE A 354 10.25 -18.23 3.10
N SER A 355 11.54 -18.53 2.96
CA SER A 355 12.01 -19.74 2.26
C SER A 355 11.50 -21.02 2.93
N ILE A 356 11.49 -21.08 4.26
CA ILE A 356 10.91 -22.21 5.00
C ILE A 356 9.41 -22.34 4.73
N LEU A 357 8.65 -21.25 4.91
CA LEU A 357 7.19 -21.25 4.72
C LEU A 357 6.78 -21.58 3.28
N SER A 358 7.55 -21.12 2.28
CA SER A 358 7.28 -21.36 0.85
C SER A 358 7.19 -22.84 0.48
N LYS A 359 7.82 -23.72 1.27
CA LYS A 359 7.91 -25.16 0.98
C LYS A 359 6.79 -25.99 1.59
N VAL A 360 6.07 -25.48 2.57
CA VAL A 360 5.07 -26.22 3.38
C VAL A 360 3.84 -26.58 2.58
N ARG A 361 3.52 -27.88 2.45
CA ARG A 361 2.36 -28.37 1.68
C ARG A 361 1.25 -29.01 2.52
N ASN A 362 1.56 -29.46 3.73
CA ASN A 362 0.61 -30.12 4.63
C ASN A 362 0.85 -29.70 6.08
N GLU A 363 -0.01 -30.16 6.98
CA GLU A 363 0.00 -29.77 8.40
C GLU A 363 1.23 -30.30 9.15
N GLU A 364 1.73 -31.48 8.81
CA GLU A 364 2.96 -32.04 9.40
C GLU A 364 4.18 -31.19 9.03
N GLU A 365 4.33 -30.85 7.76
CA GLU A 365 5.36 -29.93 7.25
C GLU A 365 5.22 -28.54 7.85
N PHE A 366 4.00 -28.07 8.10
CA PHE A 366 3.77 -26.77 8.75
C PHE A 366 4.30 -26.77 10.18
N ASN A 367 4.00 -27.81 10.96
CA ASN A 367 4.50 -27.95 12.32
C ASN A 367 6.03 -28.07 12.36
N ALA A 368 6.62 -28.83 11.43
CA ALA A 368 8.06 -28.92 11.25
C ALA A 368 8.68 -27.55 10.87
N ALA A 369 8.04 -26.81 9.96
CA ALA A 369 8.47 -25.47 9.54
C ALA A 369 8.41 -24.48 10.70
N VAL A 370 7.35 -24.50 11.52
CA VAL A 370 7.25 -23.69 12.74
C VAL A 370 8.41 -23.98 13.69
N ALA A 371 8.76 -25.25 13.90
CA ALA A 371 9.92 -25.64 14.71
C ALA A 371 11.26 -25.17 14.09
N SER A 372 11.43 -25.32 12.77
CA SER A 372 12.62 -24.82 12.06
C SER A 372 12.75 -23.30 12.13
N ILE A 373 11.64 -22.56 12.03
CA ILE A 373 11.63 -21.10 12.17
C ILE A 373 12.03 -20.69 13.59
N LYS A 374 11.52 -21.37 14.61
CA LYS A 374 11.94 -21.15 16.01
C LYS A 374 13.45 -21.38 16.19
N SER A 375 13.98 -22.49 15.66
CA SER A 375 15.43 -22.78 15.71
C SER A 375 16.24 -21.71 15.00
N MET A 376 15.85 -21.34 13.78
CA MET A 376 16.51 -20.32 12.99
C MET A 376 16.53 -18.96 13.70
N ILE A 377 15.40 -18.53 14.28
CA ILE A 377 15.34 -17.28 15.04
C ILE A 377 16.28 -17.34 16.24
N ASN A 378 16.31 -18.46 16.96
CA ASN A 378 17.22 -18.65 18.09
C ASN A 378 18.68 -18.57 17.66
N GLU A 379 19.07 -19.17 16.53
CA GLU A 379 20.44 -19.05 15.99
C GLU A 379 20.82 -17.60 15.68
N TYR A 380 19.91 -16.81 15.10
CA TYR A 380 20.17 -15.37 14.87
C TYR A 380 20.28 -14.59 16.19
N VAL A 381 19.47 -14.92 17.18
CA VAL A 381 19.55 -14.34 18.53
C VAL A 381 20.88 -14.71 19.20
N GLU A 382 21.33 -15.96 19.08
CA GLU A 382 22.63 -16.41 19.61
C GLU A 382 23.80 -15.70 18.91
N LYS A 383 23.79 -15.57 17.59
CA LYS A 383 24.79 -14.80 16.84
C LYS A 383 24.85 -13.35 17.32
N LEU A 384 23.70 -12.73 17.59
CA LEU A 384 23.61 -11.38 18.12
C LEU A 384 24.18 -11.28 19.55
N VAL A 385 23.78 -12.19 20.45
CA VAL A 385 24.23 -12.21 21.86
C VAL A 385 25.74 -12.49 21.96
N ASN A 386 26.23 -13.43 21.16
CA ASN A 386 27.64 -13.80 21.09
C ASN A 386 28.49 -12.82 20.27
N LYS A 387 27.90 -11.70 19.79
CA LYS A 387 28.58 -10.64 19.01
C LYS A 387 29.31 -11.16 17.76
N GLN A 388 28.73 -12.17 17.12
CA GLN A 388 29.26 -12.79 15.90
C GLN A 388 28.82 -12.05 14.62
N LEU A 389 27.92 -11.06 14.76
CA LEU A 389 27.47 -10.21 13.66
C LEU A 389 28.37 -8.98 13.52
N SER A 390 28.67 -8.59 12.28
CA SER A 390 29.40 -7.35 11.97
C SER A 390 28.57 -6.09 12.22
N LEU A 391 29.23 -4.94 12.39
CA LEU A 391 28.54 -3.66 12.55
C LEU A 391 27.75 -3.28 11.30
N GLU A 392 28.20 -3.67 10.12
CA GLU A 392 27.53 -3.49 8.83
C GLU A 392 26.23 -4.29 8.75
N GLU A 393 26.21 -5.49 9.35
CA GLU A 393 25.00 -6.32 9.42
C GLU A 393 23.96 -5.71 10.37
N LEU A 394 24.43 -5.10 11.46
CA LEU A 394 23.62 -4.42 12.48
C LEU A 394 23.21 -2.99 12.08
N ALA A 395 23.75 -2.44 10.99
CA ALA A 395 23.54 -1.06 10.62
C ALA A 395 22.08 -0.75 10.20
N PHE A 396 21.54 0.34 10.73
CA PHE A 396 20.35 1.01 10.22
C PHE A 396 20.78 2.04 9.18
N GLU A 397 20.22 1.95 7.97
CA GLU A 397 20.52 2.85 6.86
C GLU A 397 19.34 3.79 6.61
N VAL A 398 19.55 5.08 6.89
CA VAL A 398 18.49 6.10 6.76
C VAL A 398 19.02 7.31 6.00
N MET A 399 18.24 7.76 5.03
CA MET A 399 18.55 8.95 4.25
C MET A 399 18.23 10.23 5.01
N LEU A 400 19.15 11.19 5.02
CA LEU A 400 18.88 12.54 5.51
C LEU A 400 17.92 13.25 4.55
N SER A 401 16.84 13.79 5.07
CA SER A 401 15.84 14.52 4.27
C SER A 401 16.12 16.02 4.16
N LYS A 402 16.90 16.57 5.10
CA LYS A 402 17.23 17.99 5.21
C LYS A 402 18.68 18.18 5.66
N PRO A 403 19.26 19.38 5.54
CA PRO A 403 20.55 19.72 6.17
C PRO A 403 20.53 19.55 7.70
N LEU A 404 21.68 19.25 8.31
CA LEU A 404 21.80 18.99 9.76
C LEU A 404 21.36 20.17 10.65
N ASN A 405 21.49 21.40 10.13
CA ASN A 405 21.14 22.64 10.83
C ASN A 405 19.62 22.88 10.91
N ASP A 406 18.83 22.24 10.04
CA ASP A 406 17.38 22.41 9.97
C ASP A 406 16.60 21.42 10.86
N TYR A 407 17.33 20.58 11.62
CA TYR A 407 16.74 19.62 12.56
C TYR A 407 16.74 20.19 13.99
N ASP A 408 15.60 20.75 14.39
CA ASP A 408 15.36 21.33 15.72
C ASP A 408 15.16 20.27 16.82
N LYS A 409 15.11 20.75 18.08
CA LYS A 409 14.99 20.13 19.44
C LYS A 409 14.74 18.61 19.59
N ASN A 410 14.02 17.93 18.70
CA ASN A 410 13.80 16.49 18.72
C ASN A 410 14.58 15.80 17.58
N THR A 411 15.90 15.68 17.75
CA THR A 411 16.80 15.20 16.70
C THR A 411 16.65 13.68 16.46
N PRO A 412 16.30 13.25 15.23
CA PRO A 412 16.21 11.83 14.88
C PRO A 412 17.54 11.08 15.06
N GLN A 413 17.49 9.75 15.23
CA GLN A 413 18.68 8.92 15.46
C GLN A 413 19.76 9.05 14.36
N HIS A 414 19.36 8.96 13.09
CA HIS A 414 20.28 9.12 11.96
C HIS A 414 20.90 10.52 11.90
N VAL A 415 20.20 11.57 12.34
CA VAL A 415 20.74 12.93 12.43
C VAL A 415 21.74 13.04 13.58
N LYS A 416 21.50 12.39 14.73
CA LYS A 416 22.49 12.33 15.82
C LYS A 416 23.78 11.64 15.38
N ALA A 417 23.68 10.52 14.67
CA ALA A 417 24.84 9.82 14.12
C ALA A 417 25.58 10.66 13.07
N ALA A 418 24.87 11.39 12.22
CA ALA A 418 25.47 12.32 11.25
C ALA A 418 26.21 13.48 11.93
N LYS A 419 25.63 14.08 12.98
CA LYS A 419 26.30 15.13 13.79
C LYS A 419 27.57 14.60 14.47
N GLN A 420 27.59 13.33 14.89
CA GLN A 420 28.80 12.69 15.43
C GLN A 420 29.87 12.50 14.36
N LEU A 421 29.50 12.06 13.14
CA LEU A 421 30.45 11.98 12.02
C LEU A 421 31.10 13.33 11.69
N GLU A 422 30.31 14.40 11.70
CA GLU A 422 30.82 15.76 11.45
C GLU A 422 31.74 16.23 12.58
N ARG A 423 31.36 15.99 13.84
CA ARG A 423 32.13 16.42 15.00
C ARG A 423 33.44 15.67 15.18
N GLU A 424 33.45 14.35 14.98
CA GLU A 424 34.60 13.50 15.30
C GLU A 424 35.51 13.20 14.10
N LEU A 425 34.94 13.11 12.89
CA LEU A 425 35.70 12.80 11.67
C LEU A 425 35.74 13.95 10.66
N GLY A 426 35.08 15.08 10.95
CA GLY A 426 34.97 16.20 10.00
C GLY A 426 34.11 15.89 8.76
N ILE A 427 33.38 14.77 8.76
CA ILE A 427 32.58 14.34 7.61
C ILE A 427 31.23 15.07 7.62
N LYS A 428 31.08 16.05 6.74
CA LYS A 428 29.85 16.83 6.61
C LYS A 428 28.78 16.04 5.84
N ALA A 429 27.75 15.60 6.56
CA ALA A 429 26.62 14.93 5.93
C ALA A 429 25.62 15.95 5.35
N ARG A 430 25.15 15.69 4.12
CA ARG A 430 24.22 16.55 3.38
C ARG A 430 22.84 15.91 3.26
N ALA A 431 21.84 16.73 2.93
CA ALA A 431 20.53 16.24 2.57
C ALA A 431 20.63 15.29 1.36
N GLY A 432 20.06 14.09 1.49
CA GLY A 432 20.14 13.02 0.49
C GLY A 432 21.16 11.92 0.81
N ASP A 433 22.11 12.17 1.73
CA ASP A 433 23.10 11.16 2.13
C ASP A 433 22.47 10.04 2.95
N ILE A 434 22.98 8.82 2.78
CA ILE A 434 22.58 7.66 3.58
C ILE A 434 23.50 7.58 4.80
N ILE A 435 22.90 7.64 5.99
CA ILE A 435 23.60 7.51 7.25
C ILE A 435 23.42 6.08 7.76
N SER A 436 24.54 5.38 7.88
CA SER A 436 24.61 4.04 8.48
C SER A 436 25.00 4.18 9.96
N TYR A 437 24.11 3.77 10.84
CA TYR A 437 24.31 3.87 12.29
C TYR A 437 23.85 2.61 13.01
N VAL A 438 24.43 2.36 14.19
CA VAL A 438 24.05 1.26 15.09
C VAL A 438 23.47 1.81 16.39
N LYS A 439 22.62 1.01 17.04
CA LYS A 439 22.06 1.34 18.35
C LYS A 439 22.99 0.85 19.45
N VAL A 440 23.38 1.76 20.32
CA VAL A 440 24.25 1.50 21.48
C VAL A 440 23.49 1.81 22.77
N LYS A 441 23.96 1.31 23.92
CA LYS A 441 23.24 1.44 25.20
C LYS A 441 22.85 2.89 25.50
N ASN A 442 23.77 3.82 25.24
CA ASN A 442 23.61 5.26 25.46
C ASN A 442 23.26 6.04 24.18
N GLY A 443 22.46 5.45 23.27
CA GLY A 443 21.92 6.15 22.11
C GLY A 443 22.25 5.48 20.78
N VAL A 444 22.90 6.21 19.88
CA VAL A 444 23.27 5.73 18.55
C VAL A 444 24.66 6.24 18.18
N LYS A 445 25.38 5.43 17.41
CA LYS A 445 26.68 5.78 16.84
C LYS A 445 26.71 5.46 15.35
N PRO A 446 27.39 6.27 14.52
CA PRO A 446 27.65 5.88 13.14
C PRO A 446 28.54 4.64 13.11
N VAL A 447 28.36 3.78 12.11
CA VAL A 447 29.09 2.50 12.00
C VAL A 447 30.61 2.69 12.10
N ARG A 448 31.14 3.78 11.50
CA ARG A 448 32.57 4.12 11.51
C ARG A 448 33.16 4.45 12.89
N LEU A 449 32.32 4.81 13.87
CA LEU A 449 32.76 5.20 15.23
C LEU A 449 32.31 4.22 16.31
N ALA A 450 31.57 3.17 15.93
CA ALA A 450 31.02 2.21 16.88
C ALA A 450 31.98 1.03 17.07
N HIS A 451 32.00 0.48 18.29
CA HIS A 451 32.57 -0.84 18.55
C HIS A 451 31.46 -1.86 18.80
N ILE A 452 31.70 -3.13 18.45
CA ILE A 452 30.71 -4.21 18.60
C ILE A 452 30.27 -4.41 20.07
N ASP A 453 31.14 -4.09 21.02
CA ASP A 453 30.85 -4.22 22.45
C ASP A 453 29.87 -3.18 22.98
N GLU A 454 29.64 -2.10 22.25
CA GLU A 454 28.76 -1.00 22.64
C GLU A 454 27.29 -1.25 22.26
N ILE A 455 27.07 -2.27 21.42
CA ILE A 455 25.76 -2.60 20.85
C ILE A 455 24.73 -2.87 21.94
N ASP A 456 23.56 -2.27 21.77
CA ASP A 456 22.41 -2.46 22.64
C ASP A 456 21.59 -3.68 22.18
N LEU A 457 21.95 -4.85 22.70
CA LEU A 457 21.31 -6.12 22.35
C LEU A 457 19.78 -6.07 22.52
N ASP A 458 19.28 -5.45 23.59
CA ASP A 458 17.84 -5.37 23.87
C ASP A 458 17.10 -4.63 22.77
N LYS A 459 17.64 -3.49 22.29
CA LYS A 459 17.06 -2.74 21.17
C LYS A 459 17.08 -3.51 19.85
N TYR A 460 18.03 -4.40 19.61
CA TYR A 460 18.07 -5.24 18.41
C TYR A 460 17.09 -6.41 18.52
N LEU A 461 16.93 -7.00 19.71
CA LEU A 461 15.90 -7.99 19.98
C LEU A 461 14.48 -7.41 19.82
N GLU A 462 14.24 -6.17 20.26
CA GLU A 462 12.97 -5.46 20.00
C GLU A 462 12.71 -5.26 18.51
N VAL A 463 13.75 -4.97 17.72
CA VAL A 463 13.62 -4.82 16.27
C VAL A 463 13.30 -6.15 15.61
N MET A 464 13.92 -7.25 16.04
CA MET A 464 13.53 -8.59 15.59
C MET A 464 12.07 -8.87 15.97
N ARG A 465 11.70 -8.72 17.24
CA ARG A 465 10.32 -8.94 17.73
C ARG A 465 9.30 -8.17 16.90
N SER A 466 9.48 -6.86 16.75
CA SER A 466 8.55 -6.03 15.98
C SER A 466 8.51 -6.37 14.48
N THR A 467 9.63 -6.85 13.90
CA THR A 467 9.67 -7.25 12.49
C THR A 467 8.94 -8.56 12.26
N PHE A 468 9.13 -9.51 13.18
CA PHE A 468 8.57 -10.85 13.07
C PHE A 468 7.19 -10.98 13.69
N GLU A 469 6.75 -10.06 14.56
CA GLU A 469 5.48 -10.12 15.29
C GLU A 469 4.31 -10.48 14.37
N GLN A 470 4.25 -9.88 13.19
CA GLN A 470 3.12 -10.05 12.26
C GLN A 470 3.14 -11.36 11.49
N VAL A 471 4.25 -12.11 11.54
CA VAL A 471 4.34 -13.47 11.02
C VAL A 471 4.21 -14.46 12.16
N LEU A 472 4.84 -14.18 13.29
CA LEU A 472 4.85 -15.07 14.45
C LEU A 472 3.52 -15.11 15.18
N ASP A 473 2.78 -14.01 15.23
CA ASP A 473 1.44 -13.93 15.84
C ASP A 473 0.45 -14.89 15.14
N PRO A 474 0.30 -14.88 13.81
CA PRO A 474 -0.44 -15.95 13.11
C PRO A 474 0.09 -17.37 13.40
N LEU A 475 1.41 -17.55 13.53
CA LEU A 475 2.03 -18.85 13.77
C LEU A 475 2.01 -19.30 15.24
N GLY A 476 1.52 -18.48 16.18
CA GLY A 476 1.56 -18.76 17.61
C GLY A 476 2.98 -18.89 18.18
N ILE A 477 3.95 -18.17 17.62
CA ILE A 477 5.35 -18.19 18.05
C ILE A 477 5.64 -16.95 18.89
N GLU A 478 6.23 -17.12 20.07
CA GLU A 478 6.82 -16.02 20.84
C GLU A 478 8.35 -16.06 20.74
N ILE A 479 8.97 -14.90 20.54
CA ILE A 479 10.41 -14.76 20.69
C ILE A 479 10.70 -14.54 22.17
N GLU A 480 11.09 -15.60 22.86
CA GLU A 480 11.58 -15.48 24.23
C GLU A 480 12.93 -14.75 24.24
N PRO A 481 13.18 -13.88 25.24
CA PRO A 481 14.53 -13.39 25.46
C PRO A 481 15.41 -14.60 25.84
N PRO A 482 16.69 -14.64 25.43
CA PRO A 482 17.58 -15.71 25.88
C PRO A 482 17.50 -15.76 27.41
N ARG A 483 17.25 -16.95 27.98
CA ARG A 483 17.35 -17.16 29.42
C ARG A 483 18.71 -16.58 29.81
N ARG A 484 18.73 -15.49 30.58
CA ARG A 484 19.97 -14.99 31.17
C ARG A 484 20.56 -16.21 31.86
N SER A 485 21.72 -16.66 31.41
CA SER A 485 22.51 -17.59 32.20
C SER A 485 22.65 -16.91 33.56
N LEU A 486 22.02 -17.51 34.57
CA LEU A 486 22.21 -17.12 35.96
C LEU A 486 23.72 -17.04 36.13
N LYS A 487 24.22 -15.83 36.40
CA LYS A 487 25.66 -15.70 36.64
C LYS A 487 25.88 -16.40 37.98
N LEU A 488 27.02 -17.08 38.13
CA LEU A 488 27.40 -17.69 39.43
C LEU A 488 27.34 -16.70 40.62
N LYS A 489 27.29 -15.39 40.34
CA LYS A 489 27.11 -14.31 41.32
C LYS A 489 25.69 -14.18 41.89
N ASP A 490 24.70 -14.82 41.27
CA ASP A 490 23.32 -14.85 41.77
C ASP A 490 23.11 -16.01 42.78
N PHE A 491 24.13 -16.85 42.98
CA PHE A 491 24.17 -17.98 43.92
C PHE A 491 25.25 -17.83 45.01
N MET A 492 25.94 -16.69 45.07
CA MET A 492 26.86 -16.32 46.16
C MET A 492 26.31 -15.07 46.85
#